data_AF-A0A6N0M495-F1
#
_entry.id   AF-A0A6N0M495-F1
#
_cell.length_a   1.000
_cell.length_b   1.000
_cell.length_c   1.000
_cell.angle_alpha   90.00
_cell.angle_beta   90.00
_cell.angle_gamma   90.00
#
_symmetry.space_group_name_H-M   'P 1'
#
loop_
_entity.id
_entity.type
_entity.pdbx_description
1 polymer ?
#
loop_
_entity_poly.entity_id
_entity_poly.type
_entity_poly.pdbx_seq_one_letter_code
_entity_poly.pdbx_strand_id
1 'polypeptide(L)'
;MTLIFTALVAGATAAAKDTAGTAVKDAYEALKTLIKNQFAGDPFAQGMIDAKPEEIKQVEGSLKDKITKAGVDKNDDVLKKAEEIREILKKEDPEGASTGKYDFRGAKGVQVAGDSSTQTQTNTF
;
A
#
# COMPACT_ATOMS: atom_id res chain seq x y z
N MET A 1 0.54 -12.15 2.74
CA MET A 1 -0.16 -10.92 2.33
C MET A 1 0.18 -10.60 0.88
N THR A 2 -0.80 -10.20 0.05
CA THR A 2 -0.51 -9.53 -1.22
C THR A 2 -0.06 -8.10 -0.96
N LEU A 3 0.93 -7.62 -1.71
CA LEU A 3 1.49 -6.27 -1.56
C LEU A 3 0.39 -5.19 -1.71
N ILE A 4 -0.53 -5.38 -2.65
CA ILE A 4 -1.62 -4.45 -2.96
C ILE A 4 -2.61 -4.32 -1.80
N PHE A 5 -3.05 -5.44 -1.21
CA PHE A 5 -3.96 -5.42 -0.07
C PHE A 5 -3.35 -4.67 1.11
N THR A 6 -2.07 -4.94 1.37
CA THR A 6 -1.35 -4.32 2.49
C THR A 6 -1.13 -2.83 2.26
N ALA A 7 -0.77 -2.43 1.03
CA ALA A 7 -0.64 -1.04 0.64
C ALA A 7 -1.98 -0.30 0.73
N LEU A 8 -3.09 -0.95 0.39
CA LEU A 8 -4.42 -0.37 0.52
C LEU A 8 -4.79 -0.12 2.00
N VAL A 9 -4.62 -1.14 2.85
CA VAL A 9 -4.90 -1.01 4.30
C VAL A 9 -3.98 0.03 4.94
N ALA A 10 -2.69 0.00 4.60
CA ALA A 10 -1.70 0.93 5.14
C ALA A 10 -1.96 2.37 4.66
N GLY A 11 -2.26 2.55 3.36
CA GLY A 11 -2.64 3.83 2.77
C GLY A 11 -3.93 4.39 3.38
N ALA A 12 -4.96 3.55 3.57
CA ALA A 12 -6.20 3.94 4.23
C ALA A 12 -5.97 4.35 5.70
N THR A 13 -5.16 3.57 6.42
CA THR A 13 -4.84 3.86 7.83
C THR A 13 -4.03 5.15 7.97
N ALA A 14 -3.08 5.39 7.08
CA ALA A 14 -2.29 6.61 7.08
C ALA A 14 -3.12 7.81 6.66
N ALA A 15 -3.87 7.73 5.56
CA ALA A 15 -4.79 8.78 5.11
C ALA A 15 -5.78 9.18 6.22
N ALA A 16 -6.26 8.20 7.00
CA ALA A 16 -7.13 8.41 8.14
C ALA A 16 -6.45 9.07 9.36
N LYS A 17 -5.11 8.97 9.48
CA LYS A 17 -4.38 9.52 10.64
C LYS A 17 -4.14 11.03 10.58
N ASP A 18 -4.58 11.73 9.53
CA ASP A 18 -4.32 13.16 9.23
C ASP A 18 -2.84 13.57 9.14
N THR A 19 -1.92 12.79 9.70
CA THR A 19 -0.48 12.87 9.55
C THR A 19 0.02 12.37 8.19
N ALA A 20 -0.85 11.76 7.39
CA ALA A 20 -0.55 11.49 5.98
C ALA A 20 -0.58 12.80 5.21
N GLY A 21 0.59 13.20 4.74
CA GLY A 21 0.75 14.28 3.80
C GLY A 21 -0.01 14.02 2.51
N THR A 22 -0.16 15.09 1.74
CA THR A 22 -0.93 15.11 0.50
C THR A 22 -0.50 14.01 -0.47
N ALA A 23 0.78 13.61 -0.45
CA ALA A 23 1.31 12.54 -1.28
C ALA A 23 0.70 11.16 -0.99
N VAL A 24 0.52 10.78 0.28
CA VAL A 24 -0.13 9.49 0.61
C VAL A 24 -1.60 9.50 0.20
N LYS A 25 -2.29 10.63 0.45
CA LYS A 25 -3.71 10.79 0.07
C LYS A 25 -3.89 10.68 -1.45
N ASP A 26 -3.07 11.39 -2.23
CA ASP A 26 -3.09 11.33 -3.71
C ASP A 26 -2.80 9.92 -4.24
N ALA A 27 -1.72 9.29 -3.75
CA ALA A 27 -1.36 7.93 -4.17
C ALA A 27 -2.42 6.89 -3.76
N TYR A 28 -3.03 7.04 -2.58
CA TYR A 28 -4.13 6.20 -2.12
C TYR A 28 -5.38 6.35 -2.98
N GLU A 29 -5.78 7.58 -3.31
CA GLU A 29 -6.92 7.82 -4.20
C GLU A 29 -6.67 7.29 -5.61
N ALA A 30 -5.45 7.43 -6.13
CA ALA A 30 -5.05 6.86 -7.42
C ALA A 30 -5.10 5.33 -7.42
N LEU A 31 -4.54 4.68 -6.38
CA LEU A 31 -4.59 3.23 -6.22
C LEU A 31 -6.05 2.75 -6.13
N LYS A 32 -6.85 3.40 -5.29
CA LYS A 32 -8.27 3.11 -5.11
C LYS A 32 -9.04 3.21 -6.43
N THR A 33 -8.76 4.22 -7.24
CA THR A 33 -9.39 4.41 -8.55
C THR A 33 -9.00 3.29 -9.52
N LEU A 34 -7.72 2.93 -9.60
CA LEU A 34 -7.27 1.81 -10.45
C LEU A 34 -7.87 0.47 -10.04
N ILE A 35 -7.88 0.19 -8.74
CA ILE A 35 -8.46 -1.04 -8.21
C ILE A 35 -9.98 -1.05 -8.45
N LYS A 36 -10.68 0.08 -8.27
CA LYS A 36 -12.12 0.21 -8.60
C LYS A 36 -12.40 -0.01 -10.08
N ASN A 37 -11.51 0.44 -10.97
CA ASN A 37 -11.64 0.21 -12.40
C ASN A 37 -11.46 -1.27 -12.75
N GLN A 38 -10.53 -1.97 -12.09
CA GLN A 38 -10.42 -3.42 -12.23
C GLN A 38 -11.60 -4.19 -11.65
N PHE A 39 -12.17 -3.69 -10.54
CA PHE A 39 -13.42 -4.20 -9.99
C PHE A 39 -14.68 -3.57 -10.60
N ALA A 40 -14.61 -3.01 -11.81
CA ALA A 40 -15.81 -2.49 -12.48
C ALA A 40 -16.88 -3.59 -12.69
N GLY A 41 -16.48 -4.86 -12.71
CA GLY A 41 -17.38 -6.02 -12.74
C GLY A 41 -17.80 -6.56 -11.36
N ASP A 42 -17.29 -6.00 -10.26
CA ASP A 42 -17.56 -6.47 -8.90
C ASP A 42 -17.84 -5.30 -7.93
N PRO A 43 -19.10 -4.83 -7.86
CA PRO A 43 -19.48 -3.69 -7.01
C PRO A 43 -19.26 -3.95 -5.53
N PHE A 44 -19.24 -5.22 -5.11
CA PHE A 44 -18.96 -5.60 -3.73
C PHE A 44 -17.51 -5.30 -3.36
N ALA A 45 -16.53 -5.64 -4.22
CA ALA A 45 -15.13 -5.31 -4.00
C ALA A 45 -14.90 -3.79 -3.98
N GLN A 46 -15.58 -3.04 -4.85
CA GLN A 46 -15.51 -1.57 -4.83
C GLN A 46 -15.99 -1.00 -3.49
N GLY A 47 -17.08 -1.51 -2.94
CA GLY A 47 -17.57 -1.13 -1.61
C GLY A 47 -16.59 -1.50 -0.49
N MET A 48 -15.94 -2.67 -0.59
CA MET A 48 -14.93 -3.11 0.38
C MET A 48 -13.70 -2.20 0.40
N ILE A 49 -13.24 -1.71 -0.75
CA ILE A 49 -12.10 -0.79 -0.85
C ILE A 49 -12.44 0.60 -0.29
N ASP A 50 -13.72 0.98 -0.35
CA ASP A 50 -14.22 2.19 0.29
C ASP A 50 -14.45 2.03 1.80
N ALA A 51 -14.44 0.80 2.31
CA ALA A 51 -14.67 0.51 3.71
C ALA A 51 -13.48 0.92 4.58
N LYS A 52 -13.70 0.91 5.90
CA LYS A 52 -12.66 1.23 6.88
C LYS A 52 -11.54 0.17 6.84
N PRO A 53 -10.30 0.52 7.22
CA PRO A 53 -9.19 -0.43 7.26
C PRO A 53 -9.47 -1.68 8.12
N GLU A 54 -10.29 -1.55 9.17
CA GLU A 54 -10.75 -2.68 9.99
C GLU A 54 -11.63 -3.65 9.21
N GLU A 55 -12.57 -3.14 8.40
CA GLU A 55 -13.45 -3.96 7.58
C GLU A 55 -12.69 -4.62 6.43
N ILE A 56 -11.78 -3.88 5.79
CA ILE A 56 -10.86 -4.41 4.77
C ILE A 56 -10.06 -5.60 5.34
N LYS A 57 -9.56 -5.48 6.58
CA LYS A 57 -8.89 -6.58 7.28
C LYS A 57 -9.80 -7.77 7.56
N GLN A 58 -11.04 -7.53 8.00
CA GLN A 58 -12.00 -8.61 8.23
C GLN A 58 -12.31 -9.39 6.96
N VAL A 59 -12.26 -8.71 5.81
CA VAL A 59 -12.57 -9.31 4.52
C VAL A 59 -11.33 -9.69 3.72
N GLU A 60 -10.15 -9.74 4.34
CA GLU A 60 -8.86 -10.03 3.70
C GLU A 60 -8.93 -11.29 2.83
N GLY A 61 -9.50 -12.39 3.34
CA GLY A 61 -9.61 -13.65 2.62
C GLY A 61 -10.43 -13.51 1.32
N SER A 62 -11.60 -12.88 1.42
CA SER A 62 -12.49 -12.64 0.27
C SER A 62 -11.89 -11.63 -0.70
N LEU A 63 -11.27 -10.56 -0.19
CA LEU A 63 -10.69 -9.51 -1.01
C LEU A 63 -9.46 -10.00 -1.76
N LYS A 64 -8.64 -10.87 -1.15
CA LYS A 64 -7.50 -11.50 -1.81
C LYS A 64 -7.94 -12.41 -2.97
N ASP A 65 -8.99 -13.21 -2.77
CA ASP A 65 -9.56 -14.04 -3.83
C ASP A 65 -10.07 -13.16 -4.98
N LYS A 66 -10.78 -12.06 -4.66
CA LYS A 66 -11.24 -11.09 -5.66
C LYS A 66 -10.10 -10.39 -6.39
N ILE A 67 -9.06 -9.93 -5.69
CA ILE A 67 -7.85 -9.33 -6.28
C ILE A 67 -7.22 -10.29 -7.29
N THR A 68 -7.11 -11.56 -6.93
CA THR A 68 -6.53 -12.60 -7.80
C THR A 68 -7.42 -12.89 -9.01
N LYS A 69 -8.74 -12.98 -8.80
CA LYS A 69 -9.73 -13.22 -9.86
C LYS A 69 -9.84 -12.07 -10.85
N ALA A 70 -9.79 -10.83 -10.34
CA ALA A 70 -9.78 -9.63 -11.16
C ALA A 70 -8.42 -9.34 -11.79
N GLY A 71 -7.37 -10.12 -11.47
CA GLY A 71 -6.03 -9.90 -11.98
C GLY A 71 -5.38 -8.60 -11.50
N VAL A 72 -5.88 -8.05 -10.39
CA VAL A 72 -5.36 -6.83 -9.77
C VAL A 72 -3.91 -7.06 -9.31
N ASP A 73 -3.58 -8.28 -8.86
CA ASP A 73 -2.22 -8.69 -8.49
C ASP A 73 -1.24 -8.77 -9.68
N LYS A 74 -1.77 -8.76 -10.91
CA LYS A 74 -0.98 -8.83 -12.16
C LYS A 74 -0.95 -7.50 -12.89
N ASN A 75 -1.67 -6.50 -12.40
CA ASN A 75 -1.74 -5.19 -13.02
C ASN A 75 -0.53 -4.36 -12.59
N ASP A 76 0.38 -4.11 -13.54
CA ASP A 76 1.61 -3.35 -13.34
C ASP A 76 1.34 -1.94 -12.76
N ASP A 77 0.26 -1.28 -13.21
CA ASP A 77 -0.12 0.04 -12.69
C ASP A 77 -0.52 -0.01 -11.21
N VAL A 78 -1.23 -1.06 -10.80
CA VAL A 78 -1.64 -1.25 -9.41
C VAL A 78 -0.44 -1.61 -8.54
N LEU A 79 0.44 -2.46 -9.04
CA LEU A 79 1.69 -2.83 -8.36
C LEU A 79 2.57 -1.59 -8.15
N LYS A 80 2.78 -0.79 -9.20
CA LYS A 80 3.54 0.48 -9.11
C LYS A 80 2.92 1.45 -8.10
N LYS A 81 1.61 1.64 -8.11
CA LYS A 81 0.94 2.52 -7.14
C LYS A 81 1.02 1.99 -5.71
N ALA A 82 0.94 0.69 -5.52
CA ALA A 82 1.13 0.09 -4.21
C ALA A 82 2.57 0.23 -3.69
N GLU A 83 3.57 0.16 -4.58
CA GLU A 83 4.96 0.46 -4.25
C GLU A 83 5.19 1.96 -3.98
N GLU A 84 4.56 2.85 -4.73
CA GLU A 84 4.63 4.29 -4.51
C GLU A 84 4.07 4.66 -3.13
N ILE A 85 2.90 4.14 -2.76
CA ILE A 85 2.33 4.33 -1.42
C ILE A 85 3.30 3.82 -0.35
N ARG A 86 3.94 2.66 -0.56
CA ARG A 86 4.95 2.13 0.36
C ARG A 86 6.10 3.11 0.56
N GLU A 87 6.65 3.66 -0.52
CA GLU A 87 7.76 4.60 -0.46
C GLU A 87 7.38 5.90 0.25
N ILE A 88 6.21 6.44 -0.05
CA ILE A 88 5.72 7.65 0.59
C ILE A 88 5.46 7.37 2.08
N LEU A 89 4.81 6.26 2.43
CA LEU A 89 4.62 5.83 3.83
C LEU A 89 5.93 5.64 4.57
N LYS A 90 6.99 5.13 3.93
CA LYS A 90 8.30 5.04 4.56
C LYS A 90 8.92 6.42 4.85
N LYS A 91 8.66 7.40 3.99
CA LYS A 91 9.12 8.79 4.17
C LYS A 91 8.33 9.53 5.23
N GLU A 92 7.01 9.34 5.27
CA GLU A 92 6.12 10.02 6.23
C GLU A 92 6.06 9.34 7.60
N ASP A 93 6.19 8.02 7.64
CA ASP A 93 6.25 7.20 8.85
C ASP A 93 7.57 6.41 8.82
N PRO A 94 8.71 7.03 9.17
CA PRO A 94 10.00 6.34 9.22
C PRO A 94 10.06 5.34 10.38
N GLU A 95 9.33 5.60 11.48
CA GLU A 95 9.12 4.63 12.56
C GLU A 95 8.33 3.41 12.04
N GLY A 96 7.30 3.69 11.23
CA GLY A 96 6.75 2.90 10.13
C GLY A 96 7.69 1.91 9.46
N ALA A 97 8.50 2.47 8.60
CA ALA A 97 9.47 1.73 7.83
C ALA A 97 10.37 0.86 8.73
N SER A 98 10.83 1.43 9.85
CA SER A 98 11.86 0.86 10.71
C SER A 98 11.42 -0.38 11.46
N THR A 99 10.14 -0.51 11.83
CA THR A 99 9.65 -1.75 12.46
C THR A 99 9.21 -2.81 11.44
N GLY A 100 9.52 -2.64 10.16
CA GLY A 100 9.20 -3.61 9.11
C GLY A 100 7.71 -3.71 8.76
N LYS A 101 6.87 -2.81 9.27
CA LYS A 101 5.41 -2.79 9.02
C LYS A 101 5.04 -2.49 7.55
N TYR A 102 6.00 -1.97 6.77
CA TYR A 102 5.89 -1.78 5.31
C TYR A 102 6.82 -2.71 4.52
N ASP A 103 7.37 -3.76 5.12
CA ASP A 103 8.28 -4.68 4.45
C ASP A 103 7.52 -5.76 3.68
N PHE A 104 6.94 -5.35 2.54
CA PHE A 104 6.20 -6.22 1.64
C PHE A 104 7.20 -7.04 0.78
N ARG A 105 7.86 -8.05 1.36
CA ARG A 105 8.80 -8.92 0.61
C ARG A 105 8.03 -9.74 -0.43
N GLY A 106 8.00 -9.22 -1.66
CA GLY A 106 7.34 -9.86 -2.79
C GLY A 106 7.62 -9.25 -4.17
N ALA A 107 8.59 -8.34 -4.34
CA ALA A 107 8.98 -7.87 -5.66
C ALA A 107 10.51 -7.72 -5.74
N LYS A 108 11.08 -8.34 -6.77
CA LYS A 108 12.50 -8.27 -7.11
C LYS A 108 12.80 -6.86 -7.63
N GLY A 109 13.74 -6.18 -6.99
CA GLY A 109 14.57 -5.15 -7.61
C GLY A 109 13.89 -3.84 -8.01
N VAL A 110 13.83 -2.90 -7.06
CA VAL A 110 14.24 -1.51 -7.34
C VAL A 110 15.27 -1.16 -6.27
N GLN A 111 16.54 -1.25 -6.67
CA GLN A 111 17.57 -0.43 -6.05
C GLN A 111 17.22 0.99 -6.45
N VAL A 112 16.74 1.78 -5.48
CA VAL A 112 16.70 3.23 -5.61
C VAL A 112 18.16 3.68 -5.70
N ALA A 113 18.69 3.74 -6.92
CA ALA A 113 19.89 4.49 -7.23
C ALA A 113 19.48 5.97 -7.15
N GLY A 114 19.59 6.53 -5.95
CA GLY A 114 19.18 7.89 -5.65
C GLY A 114 19.40 8.20 -4.18
N ASP A 115 20.66 8.40 -3.83
CA ASP A 115 21.17 8.92 -2.56
C ASP A 115 21.22 7.96 -1.36
N SER A 116 22.33 7.23 -1.31
CA SER A 116 22.85 6.66 -0.07
C SER A 116 23.35 7.77 0.84
N SER A 117 22.55 8.16 1.84
CA SER A 117 23.02 8.80 3.09
C SER A 117 21.95 8.72 4.19
N THR A 118 21.76 7.53 4.74
CA THR A 118 21.39 7.40 6.16
C THR A 118 21.99 6.09 6.65
N GLN A 119 23.31 6.12 6.87
CA GLN A 119 23.90 5.21 7.84
C GLN A 119 23.31 5.58 9.19
N THR A 120 22.31 4.81 9.65
CA THR A 120 21.99 4.73 11.06
C THR A 120 23.14 4.00 11.75
N GLN A 121 24.22 4.73 12.02
CA GLN A 121 25.28 4.27 12.89
C GLN A 121 24.81 4.56 14.32
N THR A 122 24.10 3.62 14.92
CA THR A 122 23.79 3.66 16.35
C THR A 122 25.10 3.35 17.11
N ASN A 123 25.90 4.38 17.37
CA ASN A 123 26.99 4.28 18.33
C ASN A 123 26.42 4.52 19.72
N THR A 124 26.26 3.44 20.48
CA THR A 124 26.04 3.47 21.92
C THR A 124 27.30 4.04 22.58
N PHE A 125 27.16 5.10 23.37
CA PHE A 125 28.15 5.52 24.36
C PHE A 125 27.67 5.10 25.75
#